data_AF-A0A6P0RWE3-F1
#
_entry.id   AF-A0A6P0RWE3-F1
#
_cell.length_a   1.000
_cell.length_b   1.000
_cell.length_c   1.000
_cell.angle_alpha   90.00
_cell.angle_beta   90.00
_cell.angle_gamma   90.00
#
_symmetry.space_group_name_H-M   'P 1'
#
loop_
_entity.id
_entity.type
_entity.pdbx_description
1 polymer ?
#
loop_
_entity_poly.entity_id
_entity_poly.type
_entity_poly.pdbx_seq_one_letter_code
_entity_poly.pdbx_strand_id
1 'polypeptide(L)'
;LPSYLKQNIPAGTLLVLQSYGIEGDHIKFSLKDLEFKGYRSNWYAYEPHIAIIKEPLRYVKTVSETVPAPYDNNSLTLTVNWGNIWYQQGLVKLIANRDTVIKQKPIDSRWLDESYKQDIPAGTELVLLTNKPDFYNRVTFPIEDWHVKFALKELEFKGFGWNWYAYIEHVGVLPIS
;
A
#
# COMPACT_ATOMS: atom_id res chain seq x y z
N LEU A 1 -9.61 15.17 -17.71
CA LEU A 1 -9.47 13.73 -18.03
C LEU A 1 -10.59 12.96 -17.35
N PRO A 2 -11.25 12.02 -18.08
CA PRO A 2 -12.11 11.00 -17.51
C PRO A 2 -11.50 10.28 -16.31
N SER A 3 -12.34 9.75 -15.41
CA SER A 3 -11.89 9.12 -14.15
C SER A 3 -11.00 7.90 -14.39
N TYR A 4 -11.21 7.11 -15.45
CA TYR A 4 -10.37 5.96 -15.80
C TYR A 4 -8.95 6.33 -16.25
N LEU A 5 -8.72 7.60 -16.60
CA LEU A 5 -7.41 8.16 -16.96
C LEU A 5 -6.74 8.92 -15.81
N LYS A 6 -7.28 8.82 -14.59
CA LYS A 6 -6.75 9.48 -13.40
C LYS A 6 -6.66 8.48 -12.25
N GLN A 7 -5.59 8.60 -11.46
CA GLN A 7 -5.46 7.91 -10.19
C GLN A 7 -5.07 8.94 -9.13
N ASN A 8 -5.82 8.97 -8.03
CA ASN A 8 -5.39 9.74 -6.86
C ASN A 8 -4.29 8.94 -6.15
N ILE A 9 -3.27 9.63 -5.66
CA ILE A 9 -2.18 9.03 -4.90
C ILE A 9 -2.06 9.83 -3.61
N PRO A 10 -2.33 9.24 -2.44
CA PRO A 10 -2.14 9.92 -1.18
C PRO A 10 -0.68 10.33 -0.99
N ALA A 11 -0.47 11.51 -0.42
CA ALA A 11 0.85 11.91 0.04
C ALA A 11 1.39 10.87 1.05
N GLY A 12 2.67 10.51 0.91
CA GLY A 12 3.30 9.44 1.67
C GLY A 12 3.28 8.06 0.99
N THR A 13 2.63 7.93 -0.17
CA THR A 13 2.74 6.72 -1.00
C THR A 13 4.09 6.69 -1.72
N LEU A 14 4.80 5.57 -1.68
CA LEU A 14 6.04 5.33 -2.43
C LEU A 14 5.83 4.15 -3.38
N LEU A 15 6.01 4.38 -4.69
CA LEU A 15 5.82 3.36 -5.71
C LEU A 15 7.12 3.14 -6.47
N VAL A 16 7.41 1.87 -6.79
CA VAL A 16 8.62 1.50 -7.52
C VAL A 16 8.42 1.76 -9.01
N LEU A 17 9.33 2.53 -9.60
CA LEU A 17 9.31 2.87 -11.01
C LEU A 17 10.06 1.82 -11.84
N GLN A 18 9.51 1.47 -12.99
CA GLN A 18 10.20 0.72 -14.03
C GLN A 18 11.02 1.67 -14.91
N SER A 19 10.48 2.85 -15.22
CA SER A 19 11.15 3.91 -15.96
C SER A 19 10.50 5.26 -15.70
N TYR A 20 11.24 6.35 -15.94
CA TYR A 20 10.69 7.70 -15.95
C TYR A 20 11.47 8.64 -16.88
N GLY A 21 10.85 9.74 -17.27
CA GLY A 21 11.43 10.83 -18.04
C GLY A 21 10.66 12.12 -17.84
N ILE A 22 11.30 13.25 -18.11
CA ILE A 22 10.68 14.58 -18.03
C ILE A 22 10.02 14.88 -19.38
N GLU A 23 8.77 15.35 -19.35
CA GLU A 23 7.99 15.77 -20.52
C GLU A 23 7.30 17.10 -20.19
N GLY A 24 7.95 18.21 -20.53
CA GLY A 24 7.49 19.55 -20.14
C GLY A 24 7.58 19.78 -18.62
N ASP A 25 6.47 20.17 -18.02
CA ASP A 25 6.27 20.35 -16.57
C ASP A 25 5.77 19.07 -15.87
N HIS A 26 5.77 17.94 -16.58
CA HIS A 26 5.35 16.65 -16.07
C HIS A 26 6.50 15.65 -16.05
N ILE A 27 6.40 14.69 -15.13
CA ILE A 27 7.17 13.45 -15.16
C ILE A 27 6.28 12.38 -15.78
N LYS A 28 6.74 11.81 -16.88
CA LYS A 28 6.19 10.59 -17.48
C LYS A 28 6.88 9.39 -16.87
N PHE A 29 6.13 8.41 -16.40
CA PHE A 29 6.71 7.23 -15.76
C PHE A 29 5.89 5.96 -16.01
N SER A 30 6.54 4.82 -15.84
CA SER A 30 5.90 3.52 -15.75
C SER A 30 6.23 2.88 -14.40
N LEU A 31 5.28 2.14 -13.83
CA LEU A 31 5.44 1.46 -12.56
C LEU A 31 5.97 0.05 -12.80
N LYS A 32 6.82 -0.44 -11.90
CA LYS A 32 7.26 -1.84 -11.90
C LYS A 32 6.12 -2.70 -11.38
N ASP A 33 5.60 -3.60 -12.22
CA ASP A 33 4.57 -4.61 -11.90
C ASP A 33 3.22 -4.12 -11.33
N LEU A 34 3.02 -2.81 -11.12
CA LEU A 34 1.79 -2.22 -10.58
C LEU A 34 0.81 -1.76 -11.66
N GLU A 35 -0.49 -1.92 -11.40
CA GLU A 35 -1.57 -1.57 -12.31
C GLU A 35 -2.62 -0.66 -11.66
N PHE A 36 -2.63 0.63 -11.98
CA PHE A 36 -3.75 1.47 -11.61
C PHE A 36 -4.96 1.15 -12.49
N LYS A 37 -6.08 0.83 -11.85
CA LYS A 37 -7.37 0.53 -12.52
C LYS A 37 -7.27 -0.57 -13.61
N GLY A 38 -6.26 -1.43 -13.54
CA GLY A 38 -6.02 -2.52 -14.48
C GLY A 38 -5.25 -2.13 -15.75
N TYR A 39 -4.64 -0.94 -15.79
CA TYR A 39 -3.87 -0.47 -16.94
C TYR A 39 -2.37 -0.38 -16.63
N ARG A 40 -1.57 -1.17 -17.36
CA ARG A 40 -0.11 -0.99 -17.46
C ARG A 40 0.20 0.04 -18.55
N SER A 41 0.15 1.30 -18.17
CA SER A 41 0.39 2.43 -19.07
C SER A 41 1.47 3.35 -18.53
N ASN A 42 1.97 4.22 -19.40
CA ASN A 42 2.69 5.39 -18.95
C ASN A 42 1.71 6.32 -18.24
N TRP A 43 2.11 6.77 -17.06
CA TRP A 43 1.41 7.75 -16.25
C TRP A 43 2.17 9.07 -16.27
N TYR A 44 1.45 10.13 -15.93
CA TYR A 44 1.97 11.49 -15.89
C TYR A 44 1.65 12.08 -14.52
N ALA A 45 2.66 12.67 -13.88
CA ALA A 45 2.50 13.43 -12.65
C ALA A 45 3.08 14.82 -12.86
N TYR A 46 2.42 15.82 -12.26
CA TYR A 46 2.95 17.18 -12.23
C TYR A 46 4.19 17.20 -11.35
N GLU A 47 5.32 17.70 -11.88
CA GLU A 47 6.64 17.57 -11.24
C GLU A 47 6.68 18.14 -9.80
N PRO A 48 6.08 19.30 -9.50
CA PRO A 48 6.04 19.84 -8.13
C PRO A 48 5.26 18.99 -7.10
N HIS A 49 4.51 17.97 -7.51
CA HIS A 49 3.70 17.14 -6.60
C HIS A 49 4.38 15.84 -6.19
N ILE A 50 5.48 15.46 -6.84
CA ILE A 50 6.14 14.18 -6.60
C ILE A 50 7.66 14.35 -6.46
N ALA A 51 8.30 13.36 -5.87
CA ALA A 51 9.75 13.27 -5.82
C ALA A 51 10.20 11.92 -6.38
N ILE A 52 11.25 11.93 -7.20
CA ILE A 52 11.94 10.70 -7.60
C ILE A 52 13.13 10.50 -6.66
N ILE A 53 13.05 9.48 -5.83
CA ILE A 53 14.11 9.13 -4.88
C ILE A 53 14.88 7.90 -5.36
N LYS A 54 16.17 7.86 -5.03
CA LYS A 54 17.07 6.71 -5.28
C LYS A 54 17.66 6.29 -3.95
N GLU A 55 16.86 5.61 -3.15
CA GLU A 55 17.27 5.13 -1.82
C GLU A 55 17.29 3.60 -1.78
N PRO A 56 18.19 3.00 -0.97
CA PRO A 56 18.15 1.56 -0.72
C PRO A 56 16.87 1.19 0.02
N LEU A 57 16.42 -0.04 -0.19
CA LEU A 57 15.29 -0.60 0.55
C LEU A 57 15.60 -0.63 2.05
N ARG A 58 14.66 -0.11 2.85
CA ARG A 58 14.76 -0.14 4.32
C ARG A 58 13.87 -1.26 4.83
N TYR A 59 14.49 -2.27 5.44
CA TYR A 59 13.74 -3.31 6.11
C TYR A 59 12.99 -2.74 7.32
N VAL A 60 11.72 -3.10 7.44
CA VAL A 60 10.91 -2.86 8.64
C VAL A 60 10.45 -4.18 9.24
N LYS A 61 10.18 -4.20 10.55
CA LYS A 61 9.59 -5.39 11.17
C LYS A 61 8.29 -5.77 10.46
N THR A 62 8.20 -7.03 10.08
CA THR A 62 7.01 -7.63 9.50
C THR A 62 5.88 -7.71 10.52
N VAL A 63 4.65 -7.92 10.05
CA VAL A 63 3.50 -8.13 10.94
C VAL A 63 3.71 -9.38 11.80
N SER A 64 4.27 -10.46 11.26
CA SER A 64 4.57 -11.69 12.02
C SER A 64 5.64 -11.52 13.10
N GLU A 65 6.54 -10.55 12.95
CA GLU A 65 7.55 -10.21 13.98
C GLU A 65 6.99 -9.26 15.04
N THR A 66 5.88 -8.59 14.76
CA THR A 66 5.24 -7.62 15.65
C THR A 66 4.14 -8.25 16.49
N VAL A 67 3.37 -9.15 15.91
CA VAL A 67 2.26 -9.86 16.55
C VAL A 67 2.72 -11.26 16.97
N PRO A 68 2.53 -11.69 18.22
CA PRO A 68 2.89 -13.05 18.64
C PRO A 68 1.91 -14.09 18.07
N ALA A 69 2.40 -15.30 17.82
CA ALA A 69 1.58 -16.45 17.46
C ALA A 69 0.65 -16.88 18.64
N PRO A 70 -0.51 -17.51 18.38
CA PRO A 70 -1.07 -17.84 17.06
C PRO A 70 -1.60 -16.59 16.32
N TYR A 71 -1.49 -16.60 15.00
CA TYR A 71 -1.82 -15.45 14.16
C TYR A 71 -3.30 -15.39 13.74
N ASP A 72 -3.94 -16.54 13.58
CA ASP A 72 -5.31 -16.61 13.06
C ASP A 72 -6.31 -16.07 14.07
N ASN A 73 -7.22 -15.21 13.60
CA ASN A 73 -8.16 -14.44 14.41
C ASN A 73 -7.49 -13.47 15.40
N ASN A 74 -6.21 -13.17 15.18
CA ASN A 74 -5.50 -12.12 15.90
C ASN A 74 -5.68 -10.77 15.17
N SER A 75 -5.09 -9.72 15.72
CA SER A 75 -5.11 -8.40 15.08
C SER A 75 -3.83 -7.64 15.31
N LEU A 76 -3.41 -6.88 14.30
CA LEU A 76 -2.36 -5.89 14.47
C LEU A 76 -2.99 -4.60 15.00
N THR A 77 -2.56 -4.14 16.16
CA THR A 77 -3.00 -2.87 16.75
C THR A 77 -1.84 -1.89 16.81
N LEU A 78 -2.04 -0.68 16.27
CA LEU A 78 -1.03 0.37 16.18
C LEU A 78 -1.53 1.64 16.86
N THR A 79 -0.69 2.25 17.69
CA THR A 79 -0.94 3.60 18.22
C THR A 79 -0.55 4.62 17.14
N VAL A 80 -1.45 5.55 16.84
CA VAL A 80 -1.27 6.58 15.81
C VAL A 80 -1.39 7.97 16.41
N ASN A 81 -0.74 8.97 15.80
CA ASN A 81 -0.89 10.36 16.22
C ASN A 81 -2.07 11.00 15.48
N TRP A 82 -3.28 10.92 16.03
CA TRP A 82 -4.46 11.54 15.42
C TRP A 82 -4.47 13.07 15.52
N GLY A 83 -3.83 13.63 16.55
CA GLY A 83 -3.98 15.05 16.93
C GLY A 83 -3.32 16.07 15.99
N ASN A 84 -2.34 15.65 15.18
CA ASN A 84 -1.49 16.56 14.39
C ASN A 84 -1.46 16.29 12.88
N ILE A 85 -2.17 15.27 12.38
CA ILE A 85 -2.08 14.89 10.97
C ILE A 85 -3.19 15.57 10.18
N TRP A 86 -2.81 16.59 9.39
CA TRP A 86 -3.68 17.17 8.38
C TRP A 86 -4.14 16.06 7.44
N TYR A 87 -5.46 15.90 7.31
CA TYR A 87 -6.22 14.75 6.76
C TYR A 87 -5.75 14.15 5.42
N GLN A 88 -4.75 14.71 4.74
CA GLN A 88 -4.28 14.29 3.42
C GLN A 88 -3.31 13.08 3.45
N GLN A 89 -2.40 12.95 4.42
CA GLN A 89 -1.35 11.91 4.38
C GLN A 89 -1.79 10.50 4.82
N GLY A 90 -2.92 10.36 5.53
CA GLY A 90 -3.32 9.08 6.13
C GLY A 90 -2.59 8.81 7.45
N LEU A 91 -2.95 7.73 8.16
CA LEU A 91 -2.42 7.46 9.50
C LEU A 91 -1.39 6.34 9.53
N VAL A 92 -1.47 5.41 8.58
CA VAL A 92 -0.71 4.16 8.56
C VAL A 92 -0.31 3.86 7.14
N LYS A 93 0.88 3.28 6.97
CA LYS A 93 1.35 2.73 5.71
C LYS A 93 1.71 1.25 5.84
N LEU A 94 1.46 0.50 4.79
CA LEU A 94 1.99 -0.85 4.57
C LEU A 94 3.27 -0.75 3.75
N ILE A 95 4.30 -1.50 4.14
CA ILE A 95 5.62 -1.49 3.50
C ILE A 95 5.94 -2.91 3.05
N ALA A 96 6.23 -3.09 1.76
CA ALA A 96 6.68 -4.36 1.21
C ALA A 96 8.21 -4.52 1.37
N ASN A 97 8.65 -5.44 2.24
CA ASN A 97 10.08 -5.70 2.46
C ASN A 97 10.72 -6.53 1.34
N ARG A 98 9.89 -7.24 0.56
CA ARG A 98 10.26 -8.09 -0.57
C ARG A 98 9.18 -8.01 -1.64
N ASP A 99 9.51 -8.44 -2.86
CA ASP A 99 8.50 -8.64 -3.91
C ASP A 99 7.43 -9.60 -3.36
N THR A 100 6.18 -9.20 -3.45
CA THR A 100 5.05 -9.90 -2.84
C THR A 100 3.79 -9.71 -3.66
N VAL A 101 2.67 -10.30 -3.21
CA VAL A 101 1.37 -10.16 -3.81
C VAL A 101 0.38 -9.68 -2.76
N ILE A 102 -0.43 -8.67 -3.11
CA ILE A 102 -1.66 -8.37 -2.39
C ILE A 102 -2.83 -9.01 -3.14
N LYS A 103 -3.83 -9.48 -2.41
CA LYS A 103 -4.91 -10.32 -2.97
C LYS A 103 -6.24 -10.09 -2.28
N GLN A 104 -7.34 -10.40 -2.96
CA GLN A 104 -8.69 -10.18 -2.44
C GLN A 104 -9.22 -11.27 -1.49
N LYS A 105 -8.42 -12.32 -1.23
CA LYS A 105 -8.74 -13.40 -0.28
C LYS A 105 -7.50 -13.87 0.49
N PRO A 106 -7.62 -14.29 1.76
CA PRO A 106 -6.51 -14.76 2.58
C PRO A 106 -6.13 -16.23 2.32
N ILE A 107 -6.26 -16.70 1.08
CA ILE A 107 -5.77 -18.02 0.66
C ILE A 107 -4.43 -17.86 -0.02
N ASP A 108 -3.66 -18.94 -0.22
CA ASP A 108 -2.46 -18.88 -1.06
C ASP A 108 -2.78 -18.15 -2.38
N SER A 109 -1.80 -17.42 -2.95
CA SER A 109 -1.85 -17.02 -4.36
C SER A 109 -1.86 -18.32 -5.19
N ARG A 110 -1.42 -18.50 -6.43
CA ARG A 110 -1.61 -19.79 -7.18
C ARG A 110 -3.09 -20.27 -7.39
N TRP A 111 -3.96 -20.35 -6.37
CA TRP A 111 -5.38 -20.72 -6.41
C TRP A 111 -6.32 -19.54 -6.72
N LEU A 112 -5.82 -18.31 -6.66
CA LEU A 112 -6.56 -17.12 -7.06
C LEU A 112 -6.32 -16.82 -8.54
N ASP A 113 -7.32 -16.28 -9.23
CA ASP A 113 -7.15 -15.73 -10.57
C ASP A 113 -6.35 -14.42 -10.54
N GLU A 114 -5.65 -14.10 -11.62
CA GLU A 114 -4.79 -12.92 -11.73
C GLU A 114 -5.56 -11.59 -11.61
N SER A 115 -6.84 -11.57 -11.93
CA SER A 115 -7.70 -10.39 -11.70
C SER A 115 -7.91 -10.04 -10.22
N TYR A 116 -7.68 -11.00 -9.30
CA TYR A 116 -7.84 -10.82 -7.85
C TYR A 116 -6.52 -10.63 -7.09
N LYS A 117 -5.41 -10.47 -7.81
CA LYS A 117 -4.07 -10.31 -7.26
C LYS A 117 -3.38 -9.10 -7.87
N GLN A 118 -2.49 -8.49 -7.11
CA GLN A 118 -1.59 -7.46 -7.61
C GLN A 118 -0.19 -7.75 -7.06
N ASP A 119 0.78 -7.90 -7.96
CA ASP A 119 2.19 -7.96 -7.59
C ASP A 119 2.61 -6.60 -7.01
N ILE A 120 3.35 -6.64 -5.91
CA ILE A 120 3.86 -5.46 -5.20
C ILE A 120 5.37 -5.60 -5.10
N PRO A 121 6.15 -4.77 -5.82
CA PRO A 121 7.59 -4.77 -5.71
C PRO A 121 8.07 -4.38 -4.29
N ALA A 122 9.21 -4.92 -3.90
CA ALA A 122 9.92 -4.54 -2.69
C ALA A 122 10.19 -3.02 -2.68
N GLY A 123 9.97 -2.37 -1.53
CA GLY A 123 10.10 -0.92 -1.37
C GLY A 123 8.84 -0.13 -1.67
N THR A 124 7.76 -0.78 -2.12
CA THR A 124 6.47 -0.12 -2.24
C THR A 124 5.93 0.20 -0.85
N GLU A 125 5.52 1.46 -0.63
CA GLU A 125 4.83 1.92 0.57
C GLU A 125 3.43 2.44 0.21
N LEU A 126 2.40 1.82 0.79
CA LEU A 126 1.01 2.11 0.48
C LEU A 126 0.32 2.73 1.68
N VAL A 127 -0.26 3.92 1.51
CA VAL A 127 -1.07 4.55 2.55
C VAL A 127 -2.39 3.80 2.69
N LEU A 128 -2.69 3.40 3.92
CA LEU A 128 -3.87 2.62 4.23
C LEU A 128 -5.04 3.52 4.61
N LEU A 129 -6.23 3.13 4.18
CA LEU A 129 -7.47 3.66 4.71
C LEU A 129 -7.72 3.03 6.08
N THR A 130 -7.90 3.88 7.09
CA THR A 130 -8.19 3.45 8.46
C THR A 130 -9.53 4.01 8.91
N ASN A 131 -10.21 3.29 9.79
CA ASN A 131 -11.29 3.87 10.58
C ASN A 131 -10.73 4.98 11.50
N LYS A 132 -11.63 5.77 12.09
CA LYS A 132 -11.27 6.70 13.16
C LYS A 132 -10.59 5.91 14.30
N PRO A 133 -9.45 6.38 14.83
CA PRO A 133 -8.79 5.74 15.96
C PRO A 133 -9.71 5.64 17.19
N ASP A 134 -9.48 4.63 18.02
CA ASP A 134 -10.22 4.44 19.28
C ASP A 134 -9.87 5.51 20.34
N PHE A 135 -10.46 5.41 21.54
CA PHE A 135 -10.19 6.33 22.65
C PHE A 135 -8.71 6.37 23.09
N TYR A 136 -7.94 5.35 22.75
CA TYR A 136 -6.51 5.24 23.04
C TYR A 136 -5.63 5.60 21.83
N ASN A 137 -6.20 6.25 20.81
CA ASN A 137 -5.56 6.57 19.54
C ASN A 137 -4.99 5.33 18.82
N ARG A 138 -5.73 4.22 18.85
CA ARG A 138 -5.31 2.98 18.18
C ARG A 138 -6.13 2.71 16.94
N VAL A 139 -5.48 2.13 15.94
CA VAL A 139 -6.10 1.53 14.77
C VAL A 139 -5.75 0.05 14.73
N THR A 140 -6.69 -0.76 14.27
CA THR A 140 -6.57 -2.22 14.31
C THR A 140 -6.83 -2.82 12.93
N PHE A 141 -5.99 -3.76 12.54
CA PHE A 141 -6.09 -4.52 11.29
C PHE A 141 -6.29 -6.01 11.60
N PRO A 142 -7.34 -6.66 11.08
CA PRO A 142 -7.54 -8.09 11.26
C PRO A 142 -6.42 -8.92 10.63
N ILE A 143 -6.11 -10.06 11.26
CA ILE A 143 -5.25 -11.10 10.70
C ILE A 143 -6.08 -12.37 10.49
N GLU A 144 -6.11 -12.84 9.25
CA GLU A 144 -6.89 -13.99 8.77
C GLU A 144 -5.97 -14.92 7.98
N ASP A 145 -5.86 -16.18 8.39
CA ASP A 145 -5.07 -17.22 7.71
C ASP A 145 -3.65 -16.75 7.33
N TRP A 146 -2.89 -16.18 8.27
CA TRP A 146 -1.55 -15.60 8.01
C TRP A 146 -1.51 -14.38 7.08
N HIS A 147 -2.63 -13.67 6.92
CA HIS A 147 -2.70 -12.44 6.13
C HIS A 147 -3.24 -11.27 6.94
N VAL A 148 -2.59 -10.11 6.82
CA VAL A 148 -3.17 -8.86 7.32
C VAL A 148 -4.17 -8.32 6.30
N LYS A 149 -5.37 -7.99 6.77
CA LYS A 149 -6.43 -7.38 5.96
C LYS A 149 -6.36 -5.86 6.02
N PHE A 150 -6.51 -5.19 4.88
CA PHE A 150 -6.44 -3.73 4.79
C PHE A 150 -7.25 -3.17 3.62
N ALA A 151 -7.38 -1.84 3.61
CA ALA A 151 -7.89 -1.06 2.50
C ALA A 151 -6.89 0.06 2.16
N LEU A 152 -6.85 0.45 0.90
CA LEU A 152 -6.00 1.50 0.38
C LEU A 152 -6.73 2.85 0.47
N LYS A 153 -6.01 3.90 0.87
CA LYS A 153 -6.57 5.25 0.87
C LYS A 153 -6.52 5.80 -0.55
N GLU A 154 -7.67 6.09 -1.16
CA GLU A 154 -7.79 6.79 -2.46
C GLU A 154 -6.98 6.18 -3.63
N LEU A 155 -6.49 4.96 -3.45
CA LEU A 155 -5.64 4.23 -4.39
C LEU A 155 -6.35 2.92 -4.75
N GLU A 156 -6.26 2.53 -6.02
CA GLU A 156 -6.86 1.30 -6.51
C GLU A 156 -5.88 0.54 -7.38
N PHE A 157 -5.80 -0.77 -7.16
CA PHE A 157 -5.14 -1.69 -8.08
C PHE A 157 -6.19 -2.55 -8.75
N LYS A 158 -6.12 -2.68 -10.08
CA LYS A 158 -7.10 -3.46 -10.86
C LYS A 158 -8.58 -3.10 -10.58
N GLY A 159 -8.83 -1.86 -10.15
CA GLY A 159 -10.17 -1.35 -9.82
C GLY A 159 -10.65 -1.66 -8.39
N PHE A 160 -9.79 -2.21 -7.52
CA PHE A 160 -10.12 -2.50 -6.12
C PHE A 160 -9.30 -1.63 -5.17
N GLY A 161 -9.99 -0.93 -4.27
CA GLY A 161 -9.38 -0.15 -3.18
C GLY A 161 -9.47 -0.79 -1.80
N TRP A 162 -10.23 -1.87 -1.65
CA TRP A 162 -10.56 -2.46 -0.34
C TRP A 162 -10.45 -4.00 -0.34
N ASN A 163 -10.59 -4.61 0.84
CA ASN A 163 -10.52 -6.06 1.05
C ASN A 163 -9.23 -6.71 0.54
N TRP A 164 -8.12 -5.98 0.61
CA TRP A 164 -6.82 -6.51 0.28
C TRP A 164 -6.23 -7.29 1.46
N TYR A 165 -5.49 -8.34 1.14
CA TYR A 165 -4.76 -9.20 2.07
C TYR A 165 -3.30 -9.28 1.62
N ALA A 166 -2.38 -9.19 2.58
CA ALA A 166 -0.96 -9.39 2.37
C ALA A 166 -0.42 -10.41 3.37
N TYR A 167 0.53 -11.25 2.96
CA TYR A 167 1.21 -12.19 3.85
C TYR A 167 1.90 -11.44 4.99
N ILE A 168 1.63 -11.84 6.24
CA ILE A 168 2.15 -11.13 7.43
C ILE A 168 3.68 -11.18 7.57
N GLU A 169 4.33 -12.14 6.92
CA GLU A 169 5.79 -12.29 6.84
C GLU A 169 6.44 -11.49 5.69
N HIS A 170 5.65 -10.86 4.82
CA HIS A 170 6.17 -10.12 3.67
C HIS A 170 6.16 -8.61 3.90
N VAL A 171 5.26 -8.14 4.76
CA VAL A 171 4.97 -6.72 4.91
C VAL A 171 5.10 -6.27 6.36
N GLY A 172 5.58 -5.05 6.55
CA GLY A 172 5.40 -4.31 7.80
C GLY A 172 4.26 -3.31 7.68
N VAL A 173 3.68 -2.91 8.80
CA VAL A 173 2.63 -1.89 8.85
C VAL A 173 2.95 -0.93 9.98
N LEU A 174 3.11 0.35 9.67
CA LEU A 174 3.63 1.37 10.59
C LEU A 174 2.79 2.65 10.57
N PRO A 175 2.64 3.35 11.70
CA PRO A 175 2.12 4.71 11.72
C PRO A 175 2.94 5.64 10.81
N ILE A 176 2.26 6.59 10.16
CA ILE A 176 2.90 7.70 9.46
C ILE A 176 3.23 8.76 10.52
N SER A 177 4.51 9.15 10.60
CA SER A 177 5.07 10.09 11.57
C SER A 177 5.32 11.47 10.99
#